data_AF-W1VNB2-F1
#
_entry.id   AF-W1VNB2-F1
#
_cell.length_a   1.000
_cell.length_b   1.000
_cell.length_c   1.000
_cell.angle_alpha   90.00
_cell.angle_beta   90.00
_cell.angle_gamma   90.00
#
_symmetry.space_group_name_H-M   'P 1'
#
loop_
_entity.id
_entity.type
_entity.pdbx_description
1 polymer ?
#
loop_
_entity_poly.entity_id
_entity_poly.type
_entity_poly.pdbx_seq_one_letter_code
_entity_poly.pdbx_strand_id
1 'polypeptide(L)'
;MKLRVDRDVLAEAVTWTARSVPARPPVPVLAGVRLEASNASLVLASFDYEVSAHCEIPAEVEEEGVVLVSGRLLADIAKALPSKPVDLEVEGTKVTVSCGSSRFALAAMAAEDYPTLPVMPSTAGTVDAHDLAQAVAQVSIAASRDETLPLLTSVQMEVDGDRLTLMATDRYR
;
A
#
# COMPACT_ATOMS: atom_id res chain seq x y z
N MET A 1 12.28 11.50 -13.02
CA MET A 1 11.96 10.16 -12.48
C MET A 1 11.67 9.24 -13.64
N LYS A 2 12.49 8.20 -13.78
CA LYS A 2 12.41 7.23 -14.87
C LYS A 2 12.93 5.89 -14.39
N LEU A 3 12.12 4.85 -14.54
CA LEU A 3 12.45 3.51 -14.06
C LEU A 3 11.82 2.42 -14.91
N ARG A 4 12.36 1.21 -14.79
CA ARG A 4 11.81 -0.02 -15.33
C ARG A 4 11.59 -1.05 -14.23
N VAL A 5 10.49 -1.78 -14.30
CA VAL A 5 10.09 -2.80 -13.31
C VAL A 5 9.42 -3.99 -13.98
N ASP A 6 9.50 -5.16 -13.34
CA ASP A 6 8.72 -6.33 -13.75
C ASP A 6 7.21 -6.06 -13.58
N ARG A 7 6.41 -6.49 -14.57
CA ARG A 7 4.97 -6.22 -14.57
C ARG A 7 4.22 -6.92 -13.45
N ASP A 8 4.54 -8.19 -13.18
CA ASP A 8 3.81 -8.97 -12.18
C ASP A 8 4.13 -8.44 -10.78
N VAL A 9 5.40 -8.12 -10.54
CA VAL A 9 5.86 -7.46 -9.29
C VAL A 9 5.18 -6.10 -9.09
N LEU A 10 5.13 -5.25 -10.12
CA LEU A 10 4.45 -3.96 -10.03
C LEU A 10 2.95 -4.13 -9.78
N ALA A 11 2.29 -5.03 -10.50
CA ALA A 11 0.86 -5.26 -10.37
C ALA A 11 0.48 -5.76 -8.97
N GLU A 12 1.28 -6.66 -8.40
CA GLU A 12 1.11 -7.13 -7.02
C GLU A 12 1.31 -5.99 -6.02
N ALA A 13 2.43 -5.27 -6.11
CA ALA A 13 2.79 -4.21 -5.17
C ALA A 13 1.78 -3.05 -5.17
N VAL A 14 1.38 -2.57 -6.37
CA VAL A 14 0.37 -1.52 -6.48
C VAL A 14 -0.99 -2.02 -5.97
N THR A 15 -1.38 -3.26 -6.28
CA THR A 15 -2.66 -3.81 -5.81
C THR A 15 -2.68 -3.94 -4.30
N TRP A 16 -1.58 -4.38 -3.68
CA TRP A 16 -1.47 -4.51 -2.23
C TRP A 16 -1.51 -3.14 -1.55
N THR A 17 -0.72 -2.19 -2.05
CA THR A 17 -0.63 -0.83 -1.49
C THR A 17 -1.98 -0.09 -1.64
N ALA A 18 -2.57 -0.11 -2.85
CA ALA A 18 -3.82 0.59 -3.14
C ALA A 18 -5.05 0.06 -2.38
N ARG A 19 -4.98 -1.11 -1.72
CA ARG A 19 -6.08 -1.61 -0.85
C ARG A 19 -6.29 -0.75 0.39
N SER A 20 -5.25 -0.06 0.86
CA SER A 20 -5.34 0.87 1.99
C SER A 20 -5.78 2.28 1.57
N VAL A 21 -6.01 2.52 0.27
CA VAL A 21 -6.54 3.80 -0.20
C VAL A 21 -8.06 3.83 0.04
N PRO A 22 -8.59 4.85 0.74
CA PRO A 22 -10.02 4.95 1.00
C PRO A 22 -10.83 5.05 -0.28
N ALA A 23 -11.99 4.39 -0.33
CA ALA A 23 -12.89 4.48 -1.48
C ALA A 23 -13.45 5.90 -1.69
N ARG A 24 -13.57 6.67 -0.60
CA ARG A 24 -14.03 8.07 -0.58
C ARG A 24 -13.13 8.87 0.37
N PRO A 25 -11.94 9.28 -0.07
CA PRO A 25 -11.03 10.01 0.79
C PRO A 25 -11.57 11.42 1.10
N PRO A 26 -11.32 11.97 2.30
CA PRO A 26 -11.79 13.29 2.69
C PRO A 26 -11.14 14.41 1.86
N VAL A 27 -9.92 14.17 1.35
CA VAL A 27 -9.21 15.06 0.43
C VAL A 27 -8.69 14.26 -0.77
N PRO A 28 -8.73 14.80 -2.01
CA PRO A 28 -8.35 14.05 -3.22
C PRO A 28 -6.94 13.47 -3.18
N VAL A 29 -5.99 14.16 -2.53
CA VAL A 29 -4.58 13.76 -2.45
C VAL A 29 -4.40 12.37 -1.82
N LEU A 30 -5.28 11.97 -0.89
CA LEU A 30 -5.26 10.65 -0.24
C LEU A 30 -5.81 9.52 -1.13
N ALA A 31 -6.37 9.83 -2.30
CA ALA A 31 -6.62 8.81 -3.34
C ALA A 31 -5.33 8.33 -4.02
N GLY A 32 -4.20 8.99 -3.73
CA GLY A 32 -2.92 8.76 -4.34
C GLY A 32 -2.11 7.65 -3.67
N VAL A 33 -1.33 6.95 -4.48
CA VAL A 33 -0.19 6.14 -4.07
C VAL A 33 1.07 6.91 -4.41
N ARG A 34 1.90 7.16 -3.40
CA ARG A 34 3.20 7.80 -3.53
C ARG A 34 4.18 6.76 -4.06
N LEU A 35 4.87 7.11 -5.14
CA LEU A 35 5.92 6.32 -5.77
C LEU A 35 7.24 7.06 -5.56
N GLU A 36 8.21 6.39 -4.96
CA GLU A 36 9.56 6.91 -4.76
C GLU A 36 10.56 5.93 -5.37
N ALA A 37 11.25 6.39 -6.42
CA ALA A 37 12.31 5.65 -7.07
C ALA A 37 13.66 6.16 -6.56
N SER A 38 14.45 5.27 -5.95
CA SER A 38 15.80 5.56 -5.50
C SER A 38 16.69 4.34 -5.67
N ASN A 39 17.97 4.54 -5.97
CA ASN A 39 18.94 3.46 -6.09
C ASN A 39 18.48 2.33 -7.05
N ALA A 40 18.12 1.15 -6.51
CA ALA A 40 17.68 -0.03 -7.26
C ALA A 40 16.28 -0.50 -6.80
N SER A 41 15.49 0.39 -6.21
CA SER A 41 14.16 0.07 -5.72
C SER A 41 13.13 1.15 -6.03
N LEU A 42 11.88 0.70 -6.10
CA LEU A 42 10.68 1.51 -6.13
C LEU A 42 9.91 1.26 -4.84
N VAL A 43 9.69 2.32 -4.09
CA VAL A 43 8.85 2.32 -2.89
C VAL A 43 7.47 2.84 -3.27
N LEU A 44 6.45 2.06 -2.94
CA LEU A 44 5.04 2.41 -3.05
C LEU A 44 4.48 2.63 -1.65
N ALA A 45 3.80 3.74 -1.45
CA ALA A 45 3.16 4.04 -0.18
C ALA A 45 1.78 4.67 -0.34
N SER A 46 0.89 4.35 0.59
CA SER A 46 -0.43 4.96 0.73
C SER A 46 -0.76 5.22 2.20
N PHE A 47 -1.68 6.14 2.44
CA PHE A 47 -1.99 6.65 3.77
C PHE A 47 -3.44 7.17 3.83
N ASP A 48 -4.13 6.94 4.96
CA ASP A 48 -5.48 7.46 5.21
C ASP A 48 -5.71 8.04 6.62
N TYR A 49 -4.64 8.36 7.35
CA TYR A 49 -4.60 8.74 8.77
C TYR A 49 -4.74 7.62 9.79
N GLU A 50 -5.28 6.45 9.42
CA GLU A 50 -5.39 5.29 10.31
C GLU A 50 -4.40 4.19 9.92
N VAL A 51 -4.24 3.98 8.62
CA VAL A 51 -3.42 2.94 8.02
C VAL A 51 -2.44 3.59 7.02
N SER A 52 -1.19 3.18 7.11
CA SER A 52 -0.20 3.39 6.06
C SER A 52 0.28 2.06 5.52
N ALA A 53 0.28 1.90 4.19
CA ALA A 53 0.93 0.77 3.54
C ALA A 53 2.26 1.23 2.94
N HIS A 54 3.28 0.38 3.04
CA HIS A 54 4.60 0.62 2.47
C HIS A 54 5.11 -0.67 1.83
N CYS A 55 5.39 -0.65 0.54
CA CYS A 55 5.86 -1.79 -0.23
C CYS A 55 7.09 -1.38 -1.04
N GLU A 56 8.19 -2.09 -0.87
CA GLU A 56 9.41 -1.88 -1.64
C GLU A 56 9.60 -3.04 -2.62
N ILE A 57 9.85 -2.70 -3.88
CA ILE A 57 10.10 -3.67 -4.94
C ILE A 57 11.39 -3.33 -5.70
N PRO A 58 12.10 -4.34 -6.26
CA PRO A 58 13.26 -4.08 -7.11
C PRO A 58 12.85 -3.34 -8.39
N ALA A 59 13.64 -2.35 -8.78
CA ALA A 59 13.45 -1.59 -10.01
C ALA A 59 14.78 -1.15 -10.61
N GLU A 60 14.86 -1.08 -11.93
CA GLU A 60 15.96 -0.45 -12.65
C GLU A 60 15.69 1.05 -12.73
N VAL A 61 16.31 1.84 -11.85
CA VAL A 61 16.11 3.30 -11.80
C VAL A 61 17.14 4.00 -12.67
N GLU A 62 16.68 4.70 -13.70
CA GLU A 62 17.52 5.57 -14.54
C GLU A 62 17.57 7.00 -13.98
N GLU A 63 16.44 7.49 -13.49
CA GLU A 63 16.34 8.78 -12.82
C GLU A 63 15.50 8.65 -11.55
N GLU A 64 16.09 9.02 -10.42
CA GLU A 64 15.40 9.06 -9.14
C GLU A 64 14.26 10.10 -9.14
N GLY A 65 13.38 9.96 -8.16
CA GLY A 65 12.38 10.98 -7.87
C GLY A 65 11.15 10.42 -7.20
N VAL A 66 10.22 11.34 -6.93
CA VAL A 66 8.98 11.06 -6.23
C VAL A 66 7.81 11.56 -7.06
N VAL A 67 6.76 10.77 -7.17
CA VAL A 67 5.51 11.19 -7.79
C VAL A 67 4.32 10.60 -7.06
N LEU A 68 3.21 11.34 -7.04
CA LEU A 68 1.94 10.87 -6.51
C LEU A 68 0.97 10.65 -7.67
N VAL A 69 0.35 9.48 -7.73
CA VAL A 69 -0.62 9.13 -8.79
C VAL A 69 -1.83 8.41 -8.19
N SER A 70 -2.97 8.43 -8.88
CA SER A 70 -4.16 7.70 -8.44
C SER A 70 -3.84 6.20 -8.27
N GLY A 71 -3.94 5.71 -7.03
CA GLY A 71 -3.59 4.32 -6.70
C GLY A 71 -4.50 3.32 -7.40
N ARG A 72 -5.80 3.59 -7.42
CA ARG A 72 -6.80 2.74 -8.09
C ARG A 72 -6.55 2.65 -9.59
N LEU A 73 -6.33 3.79 -10.24
CA LEU A 73 -6.09 3.82 -11.68
C LEU A 73 -4.77 3.13 -12.06
N LEU A 74 -3.71 3.34 -11.27
CA LEU A 74 -2.45 2.63 -11.46
C LEU A 74 -2.62 1.11 -11.28
N ALA A 75 -3.40 0.66 -10.28
CA ALA A 75 -3.67 -0.75 -10.06
C ALA A 75 -4.43 -1.39 -11.24
N ASP A 76 -5.43 -0.68 -11.75
CA ASP A 76 -6.23 -1.14 -12.90
C ASP A 76 -5.37 -1.21 -14.17
N ILE A 77 -4.51 -0.21 -14.40
CA ILE A 77 -3.54 -0.21 -15.51
C ILE A 77 -2.58 -1.40 -15.36
N ALA A 78 -1.90 -1.55 -14.22
CA ALA A 78 -0.87 -2.57 -14.01
C ALA A 78 -1.40 -4.00 -14.24
N LYS A 79 -2.65 -4.27 -13.84
CA LYS A 79 -3.33 -5.56 -14.10
C LYS A 79 -3.65 -5.80 -15.58
N ALA A 80 -3.92 -4.73 -16.33
CA ALA A 80 -4.28 -4.81 -17.74
C ALA A 80 -3.05 -4.88 -18.69
N LEU A 81 -1.84 -4.63 -18.18
CA LEU A 81 -0.62 -4.68 -19.00
C LEU A 81 -0.29 -6.12 -19.44
N PRO A 82 0.33 -6.31 -20.62
CA PRO A 82 0.87 -7.60 -21.01
C PRO A 82 2.03 -8.03 -20.10
N SER A 83 2.39 -9.32 -20.08
CA SER A 83 3.53 -9.83 -19.31
C SER A 83 4.86 -9.47 -20.01
N LYS A 84 5.26 -8.21 -19.89
CA LYS A 84 6.50 -7.61 -20.38
C LYS A 84 6.96 -6.55 -19.36
N PRO A 85 8.25 -6.15 -19.34
CA PRO A 85 8.71 -5.06 -18.48
C PRO A 85 7.88 -3.78 -18.64
N VAL A 86 7.72 -3.04 -17.55
CA VAL A 86 6.98 -1.78 -17.48
C VAL A 86 7.96 -0.63 -17.30
N ASP A 87 7.89 0.35 -18.20
CA ASP A 87 8.63 1.61 -18.11
C ASP A 87 7.70 2.68 -17.53
N LEU A 88 8.19 3.38 -16.50
CA LEU A 88 7.52 4.49 -15.82
C LEU A 88 8.36 5.74 -15.99
N GLU A 89 7.79 6.80 -16.55
CA GLU A 89 8.49 8.06 -16.83
C GLU A 89 7.62 9.25 -16.41
N VAL A 90 8.23 10.20 -15.70
CA VAL A 90 7.54 11.40 -15.19
C VAL A 90 8.07 12.63 -15.92
N GLU A 91 7.18 13.33 -16.60
CA GLU A 91 7.44 14.57 -17.31
C GLU A 91 6.48 15.66 -16.79
N GLY A 92 6.98 16.53 -15.90
CA GLY A 92 6.17 17.56 -15.24
C GLY A 92 5.02 16.93 -14.44
N THR A 93 3.78 17.20 -14.85
CA THR A 93 2.57 16.67 -14.20
C THR A 93 2.01 15.41 -14.87
N LYS A 94 2.75 14.80 -15.81
CA LYS A 94 2.32 13.61 -16.55
C LYS A 94 3.21 12.42 -16.21
N VAL A 95 2.59 11.31 -15.85
CA VAL A 95 3.26 10.02 -15.66
C VAL A 95 2.87 9.10 -16.81
N THR A 96 3.85 8.66 -17.58
CA THR A 96 3.67 7.71 -18.67
C THR A 96 3.98 6.30 -18.18
N VAL A 97 3.08 5.35 -18.43
CA VAL A 97 3.29 3.92 -18.18
C VAL A 97 3.33 3.21 -19.52
N SER A 98 4.46 2.61 -19.88
CA SER A 98 4.65 1.91 -21.15
C SER A 98 4.98 0.44 -20.93
N CYS A 99 4.39 -0.44 -21.72
CA CYS A 99 4.66 -1.89 -21.66
C CYS A 99 4.45 -2.52 -23.04
N GLY A 100 5.54 -2.80 -23.74
CA GLY A 100 5.48 -3.21 -25.14
C GLY A 100 4.82 -2.14 -26.03
N SER A 101 3.71 -2.47 -26.69
CA SER A 101 2.94 -1.53 -27.51
C SER A 101 1.90 -0.72 -26.73
N SER A 102 1.65 -1.07 -25.47
CA SER A 102 0.68 -0.39 -24.62
C SER A 102 1.31 0.85 -23.99
N ARG A 103 0.58 1.97 -24.01
CA ARG A 103 1.00 3.22 -23.40
C ARG A 103 -0.18 3.90 -22.72
N PHE A 104 -0.02 4.24 -21.44
CA PHE A 104 -1.00 4.96 -20.64
C PHE A 104 -0.39 6.26 -20.15
N ALA A 105 -1.25 7.25 -19.90
CA ALA A 105 -0.87 8.50 -19.28
C ALA A 105 -1.74 8.73 -18.03
N LEU A 106 -1.09 9.03 -16.93
CA LEU A 106 -1.67 9.38 -15.63
C LEU A 106 -1.34 10.85 -15.34
N ALA A 107 -2.26 11.56 -14.70
CA ALA A 107 -1.95 12.85 -14.12
C ALA A 107 -1.25 12.64 -12.78
N ALA A 108 -0.11 13.30 -12.58
CA ALA A 108 0.50 13.43 -11.28
C ALA A 108 -0.37 14.33 -10.40
N MET A 109 -0.43 13.98 -9.12
CA MET A 109 -1.08 14.74 -8.06
C MET A 109 -0.01 15.57 -7.33
N ALA A 110 -0.41 16.62 -6.63
CA ALA A 110 0.49 17.45 -5.84
C ALA A 110 1.09 16.62 -4.69
N ALA A 111 2.34 16.18 -4.86
CA ALA A 111 3.02 15.32 -3.89
C ALA A 111 3.37 16.10 -2.61
N GLU A 112 3.55 17.42 -2.74
CA GLU A 112 3.78 18.37 -1.65
C GLU A 112 2.59 18.49 -0.67
N ASP A 113 1.37 18.19 -1.13
CA ASP A 113 0.16 18.17 -0.30
C ASP A 113 -0.05 16.81 0.38
N TYR A 114 0.74 15.79 0.03
CA TYR A 114 0.63 14.47 0.63
C TYR A 114 1.24 14.48 2.03
N PRO A 115 0.52 14.00 3.07
CA PRO A 115 1.05 13.98 4.42
C PRO A 115 2.35 13.19 4.53
N THR A 116 3.21 13.60 5.46
CA THR A 116 4.39 12.82 5.84
C THR A 116 3.95 11.47 6.37
N LEU A 117 4.49 10.39 5.79
CA LEU A 117 4.23 9.03 6.24
C LEU A 117 4.77 8.81 7.66
N PRO A 118 4.06 8.06 8.51
CA PRO A 118 4.56 7.75 9.84
C PRO A 118 5.82 6.88 9.76
N VAL A 119 6.72 7.06 10.73
CA VAL A 119 7.92 6.23 10.87
C VAL A 119 7.55 4.93 11.57
N MET A 120 8.01 3.79 11.05
CA MET A 120 7.80 2.49 11.68
C MET A 120 8.48 2.44 13.06
N PRO A 121 7.80 1.94 14.10
CA PRO A 121 8.43 1.71 15.40
C PRO A 121 9.48 0.59 15.31
N SER A 122 10.30 0.47 16.35
CA SER A 122 11.26 -0.63 16.46
C SER A 122 10.56 -2.00 16.47
N THR A 123 11.18 -3.00 15.83
CA THR A 123 10.68 -4.37 15.81
C THR A 123 10.53 -4.92 17.22
N ALA A 124 9.33 -5.37 17.58
CA ALA A 124 9.04 -5.99 18.87
C ALA A 124 9.33 -7.51 18.89
N GLY A 125 9.27 -8.17 17.73
CA GLY A 125 9.48 -9.62 17.60
C GLY A 125 9.10 -10.11 16.19
N THR A 126 9.16 -11.42 15.99
CA THR A 126 8.74 -12.09 14.75
C THR A 126 7.82 -13.27 15.05
N VAL A 127 6.89 -13.53 14.14
CA VAL A 127 5.94 -14.66 14.20
C VAL A 127 5.79 -15.23 12.79
N ASP A 128 5.42 -16.50 12.70
CA ASP A 128 5.10 -17.11 11.40
C ASP A 128 3.88 -16.42 10.77
N ALA A 129 3.99 -16.09 9.49
CA ALA A 129 2.96 -15.33 8.79
C ALA A 129 1.66 -16.14 8.61
N HIS A 130 1.76 -17.46 8.44
CA HIS A 130 0.60 -18.34 8.33
C HIS A 130 -0.13 -18.43 9.66
N ASP A 131 0.61 -18.65 10.76
CA ASP A 131 0.04 -18.75 12.10
C ASP A 131 -0.64 -17.45 12.52
N LEU A 132 -0.01 -16.29 12.26
CA LEU A 132 -0.61 -14.99 12.55
C LEU A 132 -1.88 -14.75 11.73
N ALA A 133 -1.85 -15.04 10.43
CA ALA A 133 -3.03 -14.89 9.56
C ALA A 133 -4.18 -15.78 10.01
N GLN A 134 -3.88 -17.03 10.40
CA GLN A 134 -4.87 -17.96 10.95
C GLN A 134 -5.46 -17.44 12.26
N ALA A 135 -4.62 -16.99 13.19
CA ALA A 135 -5.08 -16.47 14.48
C ALA A 135 -5.98 -15.23 14.32
N VAL A 136 -5.58 -14.28 13.45
CA VAL A 136 -6.39 -13.09 13.14
C VAL A 136 -7.74 -13.49 12.52
N ALA A 137 -7.76 -14.45 11.60
CA ALA A 137 -9.00 -14.93 10.99
C ALA A 137 -9.94 -15.60 12.02
N GLN A 138 -9.38 -16.29 13.02
CA GLN A 138 -10.15 -16.95 14.08
C GLN A 138 -10.80 -15.95 15.05
N VAL A 139 -10.12 -14.86 15.40
CA VAL A 139 -10.61 -13.91 16.41
C VAL A 139 -11.41 -12.75 15.83
N SER A 140 -11.07 -12.27 14.62
CA SER A 140 -11.69 -11.07 14.03
C SER A 140 -13.20 -11.21 13.80
N ILE A 141 -13.72 -12.44 13.68
CA ILE A 141 -15.16 -12.72 13.57
C ILE A 141 -15.95 -12.34 14.82
N ALA A 142 -15.28 -12.27 15.99
CA ALA A 142 -15.86 -11.86 17.26
C ALA A 142 -15.78 -10.34 17.47
N ALA A 143 -15.03 -9.58 16.66
CA ALA A 143 -15.00 -8.12 16.77
C ALA A 143 -16.34 -7.51 16.32
N SER A 144 -16.79 -6.48 17.04
CA SER A 144 -17.96 -5.70 16.67
C SER A 144 -17.74 -4.94 15.35
N ARG A 145 -18.82 -4.73 14.61
CA ARG A 145 -18.87 -3.81 13.45
C ARG A 145 -19.57 -2.49 13.78
N ASP A 146 -19.96 -2.31 15.04
CA ASP A 146 -20.61 -1.10 15.55
C ASP A 146 -19.56 -0.08 15.98
N GLU A 147 -19.40 0.96 15.17
CA GLU A 147 -18.46 2.06 15.40
C GLU A 147 -18.84 2.96 16.60
N THR A 148 -20.03 2.80 17.19
CA THR A 148 -20.41 3.54 18.41
C THR A 148 -19.62 3.10 19.65
N LEU A 149 -19.00 1.92 19.60
CA LEU A 149 -18.14 1.37 20.66
C LEU A 149 -16.79 0.92 20.06
N PRO A 150 -15.88 1.87 19.74
CA PRO A 150 -14.62 1.58 19.04
C PRO A 150 -13.71 0.55 19.74
N LEU A 151 -13.82 0.42 21.07
CA LEU A 151 -13.08 -0.62 21.79
C LEU A 151 -13.39 -2.03 21.26
N LEU A 152 -14.64 -2.29 20.89
CA LEU A 152 -15.10 -3.61 20.46
C LEU A 152 -14.85 -3.87 18.98
N THR A 153 -14.48 -2.86 18.18
CA THR A 153 -14.11 -3.04 16.77
C THR A 153 -12.65 -3.48 16.60
N SER A 154 -11.90 -3.54 17.70
CA SER A 154 -10.47 -3.87 17.72
C SER A 154 -10.20 -5.33 18.11
N VAL A 155 -9.02 -5.81 17.72
CA VAL A 155 -8.42 -7.06 18.23
C VAL A 155 -7.35 -6.67 19.23
N GLN A 156 -7.48 -7.09 20.48
CA GLN A 156 -6.44 -6.95 21.48
C GLN A 156 -5.32 -7.95 21.19
N MET A 157 -4.08 -7.47 21.24
CA MET A 157 -2.87 -8.26 21.08
C MET A 157 -2.03 -8.16 22.36
N GLU A 158 -1.71 -9.30 22.97
CA GLU A 158 -0.88 -9.39 24.18
C GLU A 158 0.37 -10.23 23.87
N VAL A 159 1.53 -9.74 24.27
CA VAL A 159 2.83 -10.39 24.08
C VAL A 159 3.42 -10.70 25.45
N ASP A 160 3.63 -11.99 25.73
CA ASP A 160 4.23 -12.49 26.97
C ASP A 160 5.35 -13.47 26.62
N GLY A 161 6.58 -12.97 26.54
CA GLY A 161 7.74 -13.75 26.11
C GLY A 161 7.60 -14.25 24.68
N ASP A 162 7.50 -15.57 24.52
CA ASP A 162 7.32 -16.26 23.23
C ASP A 162 5.84 -16.53 22.90
N ARG A 163 4.90 -16.07 23.73
CA ARG A 163 3.46 -16.23 23.53
C ARG A 163 2.80 -14.95 23.03
N LEU A 164 2.11 -15.08 21.90
CA LEU A 164 1.23 -14.05 21.34
C LEU A 164 -0.24 -14.47 21.55
N THR A 165 -1.02 -13.65 22.25
CA THR A 165 -2.45 -13.88 22.46
C THR A 165 -3.26 -12.83 21.72
N LEU A 166 -4.26 -13.24 20.94
CA LEU A 166 -5.21 -12.35 20.27
C LEU A 166 -6.61 -12.55 20.84
N MET A 167 -7.32 -11.45 21.13
CA MET A 167 -8.66 -11.47 21.70
C MET A 167 -9.56 -10.42 21.04
N ALA A 168 -10.82 -10.77 20.79
CA ALA A 168 -11.84 -9.84 20.31
C ALA A 168 -13.21 -10.27 20.86
N THR A 169 -14.14 -9.33 21.01
CA THR A 169 -15.50 -9.62 21.47
C THR A 169 -16.50 -8.57 20.99
N ASP A 170 -17.73 -9.02 20.73
CA ASP A 170 -18.89 -8.19 20.38
C ASP A 170 -19.87 -8.05 21.56
N ARG A 171 -19.44 -8.48 22.77
CA ARG A 171 -20.21 -8.69 24.03
C ARG A 171 -20.99 -9.99 24.11
N TYR A 172 -21.22 -10.69 22.99
CA TYR A 172 -21.98 -11.95 22.98
C TYR A 172 -21.05 -13.16 22.90
N ARG A 173 -19.91 -13.01 22.25
CA ARG A 173 -18.84 -14.00 22.11
C ARG A 173 -17.47 -13.36 22.23
#